data_AF-G3A0F2-F1
#
_entry.id   AF-G3A0F2-F1
#
_cell.length_a   1.000
_cell.length_b   1.000
_cell.length_c   1.000
_cell.angle_alpha   90.00
_cell.angle_beta   90.00
_cell.angle_gamma   90.00
#
_symmetry.space_group_name_H-M   'P 1'
#
loop_
_entity.id
_entity.type
_entity.pdbx_description
1 polymer ?
#
loop_
_entity_poly.entity_id
_entity_poly.type
_entity_poly.pdbx_seq_one_letter_code
_entity_poly.pdbx_strand_id
1 'polypeptide(L)' 'MAQCVQVVSGQLQLDSSPVSSCTGYLLLTADEVTLLHALPALSASDGALIGAAILGVWGLAFVFRSLKRLFFQSEEE' A
#
# COMPACT_ATOMS: atom_id res chain seq x y z
N MET A 1 -1.92 5.37 -28.32
CA MET A 1 -3.12 6.19 -28.06
C MET A 1 -3.00 6.75 -26.65
N ALA A 2 -2.96 8.07 -26.52
CA ALA A 2 -2.89 8.75 -25.23
C ALA A 2 -4.31 9.09 -24.77
N GLN A 3 -4.57 8.99 -23.48
CA GLN A 3 -5.85 9.34 -22.86
C GLN A 3 -5.61 10.45 -21.83
N CYS A 4 -6.61 11.29 -21.64
CA CYS A 4 -6.50 12.41 -20.72
C CYS A 4 -7.03 11.99 -19.37
N VAL A 5 -6.22 12.14 -18.33
CA VAL A 5 -6.58 11.73 -16.98
C VAL A 5 -6.46 12.91 -16.05
N GLN A 6 -7.47 13.12 -15.21
CA GLN A 6 -7.48 14.14 -14.17
C GLN A 6 -7.45 13.49 -12.79
N VAL A 7 -6.79 14.14 -11.84
CA VAL A 7 -6.90 13.79 -10.44
C VAL A 7 -8.09 14.53 -9.85
N VAL A 8 -9.21 13.83 -9.64
CA VAL A 8 -10.41 14.34 -8.97
C VAL A 8 -10.54 13.61 -7.64
N SER A 9 -10.54 14.36 -6.54
CA SER A 9 -10.65 13.79 -5.18
C SER A 9 -9.58 12.74 -4.85
N GLY A 10 -8.37 12.90 -5.38
CA GLY A 10 -7.25 11.96 -5.18
C GLY A 10 -7.34 10.67 -6.01
N GLN A 11 -8.35 10.53 -6.87
CA GLN A 11 -8.49 9.42 -7.81
C GLN A 11 -8.29 9.91 -9.24
N LEU A 12 -7.65 9.05 -10.04
CA LEU A 12 -7.39 9.28 -11.45
C LEU A 12 -8.65 8.91 -12.24
N GLN A 13 -9.33 9.91 -12.80
CA GLN A 13 -10.50 9.72 -13.66
C GLN A 13 -10.11 9.95 -15.12
N LEU A 14 -10.47 8.99 -15.97
CA LEU A 14 -10.29 9.12 -17.41
C LEU A 14 -11.36 10.08 -17.96
N ASP A 15 -10.92 11.07 -18.72
CA ASP A 15 -11.77 11.93 -19.51
C ASP A 15 -11.81 11.46 -20.97
N SER A 16 -13.00 11.53 -21.57
CA SER A 16 -13.27 11.11 -22.96
C SER A 16 -12.98 12.21 -23.99
N SER A 17 -12.55 13.38 -23.52
CA SER A 17 -12.16 14.52 -24.36
C SER A 17 -10.97 14.18 -25.27
N PRO A 18 -10.93 14.73 -26.50
CA PRO A 18 -9.83 14.50 -27.43
C PRO A 18 -8.50 15.06 -26.87
N VAL A 19 -7.40 14.36 -27.14
CA VAL A 19 -6.03 14.71 -26.68
C VAL A 19 -5.63 16.17 -26.93
N SER A 20 -6.19 16.80 -27.97
CA SER A 20 -5.96 18.19 -28.33
C SER A 20 -6.61 19.23 -27.39
N SER A 21 -7.58 18.83 -26.56
CA SER A 21 -8.29 19.72 -25.62
C SER A 21 -7.92 19.48 -24.15
N CYS A 22 -6.86 18.71 -23.89
CA CYS A 22 -6.47 18.29 -22.54
C CYS A 22 -5.58 19.31 -21.84
N THR A 23 -6.04 20.55 -21.74
CA THR A 23 -5.35 21.60 -20.98
C THR A 23 -5.57 21.39 -19.49
N GLY A 24 -4.49 21.07 -18.76
CA GLY A 24 -4.51 20.82 -17.30
C GLY A 24 -4.66 19.35 -16.90
N TYR A 25 -4.61 18.42 -17.86
CA TYR A 25 -4.69 16.98 -17.65
C TYR A 25 -3.33 16.33 -17.89
N LEU A 26 -3.10 15.17 -17.25
CA LEU A 26 -1.89 14.39 -17.47
C LEU A 26 -2.14 13.49 -18.70
N LEU A 27 -1.29 13.62 -19.72
CA LEU A 27 -1.32 12.76 -20.89
C LEU A 27 -0.66 11.44 -20.52
N LEU A 28 -1.47 10.41 -20.25
CA LEU A 28 -0.97 9.07 -20.01
C LEU A 28 -1.13 8.22 -21.26
N THR A 29 -0.10 7.42 -21.53
CA THR A 29 -0.16 6.36 -22.53
C THR A 29 -0.99 5.20 -21.99
N ALA A 30 -1.56 4.38 -22.89
CA ALA A 30 -2.37 3.23 -22.49
C ALA A 30 -1.63 2.26 -21.54
N ASP A 31 -0.31 2.16 -21.67
CA ASP A 31 0.55 1.31 -20.84
C ASP A 31 0.70 1.88 -19.41
N GLU A 32 0.79 3.21 -19.29
CA GLU A 32 0.84 3.87 -17.98
C GLU A 32 -0.51 3.79 -17.25
N VAL A 33 -1.65 3.89 -17.97
CA VAL A 33 -2.98 3.71 -17.36
C VAL A 33 -3.15 2.29 -16.79
N THR A 34 -2.64 1.27 -17.47
CA THR A 34 -2.65 -0.10 -16.94
C THR A 34 -1.76 -0.27 -15.71
N LEU A 35 -0.62 0.42 -15.64
CA LEU A 35 0.26 0.46 -14.47
C LEU A 35 -0.34 1.23 -13.28
N LEU A 36 -1.13 2.27 -13.54
CA LEU A 36 -1.86 3.02 -12.51
C LEU A 36 -2.88 2.15 -11.77
N HIS A 37 -3.45 1.14 -12.44
CA HIS A 37 -4.38 0.18 -11.81
C HIS A 37 -3.65 -0.99 -11.12
N ALA A 38 -2.37 -1.20 -11.43
CA ALA A 38 -1.58 -2.29 -10.86
C ALA A 38 -1.19 -2.04 -9.39
N LEU A 39 -1.16 -0.78 -8.96
CA LEU A 39 -0.89 -0.38 -7.58
C LEU A 39 -2.17 0.25 -7.01
N PRO A 40 -3.01 -0.52 -6.29
CA PRO A 40 -4.15 0.07 -5.60
C PRO A 40 -3.62 1.16 -4.66
N ALA A 41 -4.29 2.31 -4.62
CA ALA A 41 -3.94 3.36 -3.68
C ALA A 41 -4.13 2.82 -2.26
N LEU A 42 -3.03 2.45 -1.59
CA LEU A 42 -3.08 1.99 -0.21
C LEU A 42 -3.54 3.15 0.67
N SER A 43 -4.65 2.95 1.37
CA SER A 43 -5.11 3.90 2.37
C SER A 43 -4.21 3.84 3.61
N ALA A 44 -4.20 4.92 4.41
CA ALA A 44 -3.49 4.92 5.68
C ALA A 44 -3.96 3.80 6.63
N SER A 45 -5.25 3.42 6.56
CA SER A 45 -5.82 2.28 7.27
C SER A 45 -5.23 0.94 6.82
N ASP A 46 -5.01 0.76 5.52
CA ASP A 46 -4.39 -0.47 5.01
C ASP A 46 -2.93 -0.59 5.49
N GLY A 47 -2.21 0.54 5.51
CA GLY A 47 -0.87 0.62 6.07
C GLY A 47 -0.82 0.26 7.56
N ALA A 48 -1.80 0.73 8.35
CA ALA A 48 -1.89 0.41 9.78
C ALA A 48 -2.15 -1.10 10.02
N LEU A 49 -3.04 -1.72 9.24
CA LEU A 49 -3.32 -3.15 9.34
C LEU A 49 -2.08 -4.00 9.01
N ILE A 50 -1.38 -3.67 7.92
CA ILE A 50 -0.15 -4.36 7.53
C ILE A 50 0.94 -4.18 8.59
N GLY A 51 1.12 -2.95 9.09
CA GLY A 51 2.09 -2.64 10.13
C GLY A 51 1.81 -3.40 11.44
N ALA A 52 0.54 -3.46 11.87
CA ALA A 52 0.13 -4.20 13.05
C ALA A 52 0.38 -5.70 12.91
N ALA A 53 0.15 -6.28 11.72
CA ALA A 53 0.43 -7.69 11.47
C ALA A 53 1.92 -8.00 11.60
N ILE A 54 2.80 -7.17 11.02
CA ILE A 54 4.26 -7.34 11.10
C ILE A 54 4.74 -7.23 12.56
N LEU A 55 4.29 -6.20 13.27
CA LEU A 55 4.64 -6.02 14.69
C LEU A 55 4.11 -7.16 15.56
N GLY A 56 2.94 -7.71 15.25
CA GLY A 56 2.37 -8.86 15.96
C GLY A 56 3.25 -10.11 15.86
N VAL A 57 3.76 -10.42 14.66
CA VAL A 57 4.66 -11.56 14.45
C VAL A 57 5.98 -11.37 15.22
N TRP A 58 6.54 -10.17 15.18
CA TRP A 58 7.73 -9.83 15.96
C TRP A 58 7.49 -9.88 17.47
N GLY A 59 6.34 -9.39 17.92
CA GLY A 59 5.90 -9.46 19.31
C GLY A 59 5.82 -10.90 19.81
N LEU A 60 5.21 -11.79 19.03
CA LEU A 60 5.15 -13.23 19.34
C LEU A 60 6.54 -13.85 19.47
N ALA A 61 7.46 -13.56 18.54
CA ALA A 61 8.83 -14.05 18.61
C ALA A 61 9.55 -13.60 19.90
N PHE A 62 9.31 -12.35 20.32
CA PHE A 62 9.87 -11.81 21.56
C PHE A 62 9.26 -12.46 22.81
N VAL A 63 7.94 -12.66 22.82
CA VAL A 63 7.23 -13.34 23.91
C VAL A 63 7.74 -14.78 24.07
N PHE A 64 7.88 -15.53 22.98
CA PHE A 64 8.44 -16.88 23.03
C PHE A 64 9.86 -16.90 23.58
N ARG A 65 10.71 -15.94 23.20
CA ARG A 65 12.06 -15.80 23.74
C ARG A 65 12.07 -15.51 25.24
N SER A 66 11.17 -14.64 25.70
CA SER A 66 11.04 -14.31 27.13
C SER A 66 10.49 -15.47 27.95
N LEU A 67 9.46 -16.16 27.46
CA LEU A 67 8.89 -17.34 28.12
C LEU A 67 9.92 -18.46 28.22
N LYS A 68 10.71 -18.71 27.16
CA LYS A 68 11.79 -19.70 27.22
C LYS A 68 12.79 -19.36 28.34
N ARG A 69 13.20 -18.10 28.48
CA ARG A 69 14.13 -17.72 29.56
C ARG A 69 13.51 -17.92 30.94
N LEU A 70 12.24 -17.60 31.11
CA LEU A 70 11.54 -17.73 32.39
C LEU A 70 11.36 -19.18 32.84
N PHE A 71 10.99 -20.08 31.93
CA PHE A 71 10.77 -21.49 32.27
C PHE A 71 12.07 -22.29 32.40
N PHE A 72 13.06 -22.06 31.53
CA PHE A 72 14.32 -22.83 31.56
C PHE A 72 15.33 -22.34 32.62
N GLN A 73 15.16 -21.14 33.20
CA GLN A 73 15.98 -20.73 34.34
C GLN A 73 15.53 -21.34 35.67
N SER A 74 14.28 -21.84 35.77
CA SER A 74 13.73 -22.39 37.01
C SER A 74 14.19 -23.82 37.32
N GLU A 75 14.87 -24.51 36.38
CA GLU A 75 15.34 -25.89 36.56
C GLU A 75 16.79 -25.97 37.07
N GLU A 76 17.50 -24.84 37.25
CA GLU A 76 18.89 -24.79 37.73
C GLU A 76 19.06 -24.37 39.22
N GLU A 77 17.96 -24.18 39.97
CA GLU A 77 18.00 -23.91 41.43
C GLU A 77 17.76 -25.16 42.30
#